data_AF-A0A1U7QF45-F1
#
_entry.id   AF-A0A1U7QF45-F1
#
_cell.length_a   1.000
_cell.length_b   1.000
_cell.length_c   1.000
_cell.angle_alpha   90.00
_cell.angle_beta   90.00
_cell.angle_gamma   90.00
#
_symmetry.space_group_name_H-M   'P 1'
#
loop_
_entity.id
_entity.type
_entity.pdbx_description
1 polymer ?
#
loop_
_entity_poly.entity_id
_entity_poly.type
_entity_poly.pdbx_seq_one_letter_code
_entity_poly.pdbx_strand_id
1 'polypeptide(L)'
;MKTVHSTLLLLLFVPLTQTAPQTLLDSHITYEYGTDNFEETKFSQDYEDKYLHGKNMKEKETMVIPDEKSLQLQKDEVVPSLPTKKENDEMPTCLLCVCLSGSVYCEEVDIDAVPPLPKESAYLYARFNKIKKLTAKDFADMPNLRRLDFTGNLIEDIEDSTFSKLSLLEELTLAENQLLRLPVLPPKLTLLNAKHNKIKSIKANTFKVSTP
;
A
#
# COMPACT_ATOMS: atom_id res chain seq x y z
N MET A 1 -58.40 35.65 56.68
CA MET A 1 -58.56 35.28 55.25
C MET A 1 -57.86 33.94 54.99
N LYS A 2 -58.01 33.38 53.78
CA LYS A 2 -57.29 32.20 53.24
C LYS A 2 -55.75 32.42 53.33
N THR A 3 -54.84 31.44 53.41
CA THR A 3 -54.87 29.96 53.50
C THR A 3 -53.57 29.51 54.23
N VAL A 4 -53.07 28.26 54.33
CA VAL A 4 -53.22 26.98 53.58
C VAL A 4 -53.08 25.76 54.54
N HIS A 5 -52.77 24.56 54.02
CA HIS A 5 -52.09 23.48 54.75
C HIS A 5 -50.69 23.26 54.15
N SER A 6 -49.73 22.76 54.95
CA SER A 6 -48.42 22.32 54.47
C SER A 6 -48.28 20.80 54.64
N THR A 7 -48.78 20.04 53.67
CA THR A 7 -48.62 18.59 53.60
C THR A 7 -47.32 18.24 52.87
N LEU A 8 -46.38 17.62 53.58
CA LEU A 8 -45.08 17.21 53.04
C LEU A 8 -45.24 16.03 52.06
N LEU A 9 -45.18 16.32 50.75
CA LEU A 9 -45.24 15.30 49.70
C LEU A 9 -43.84 14.76 49.39
N LEU A 10 -43.51 13.57 49.90
CA LEU A 10 -42.30 12.84 49.55
C LEU A 10 -42.42 12.26 48.12
N LEU A 11 -41.85 12.97 47.14
CA LEU A 11 -41.67 12.45 45.79
C LEU A 11 -40.48 11.47 45.76
N LEU A 12 -40.78 10.17 45.68
CA LEU A 12 -39.78 9.15 45.41
C LEU A 12 -39.32 9.25 43.95
N PHE A 13 -38.14 9.83 43.73
CA PHE A 13 -37.47 9.82 42.43
C PHE A 13 -36.96 8.40 42.11
N VAL A 14 -37.83 7.59 41.50
CA VAL A 14 -37.42 6.33 40.85
C VAL A 14 -36.64 6.69 39.59
N PRO A 15 -35.36 6.29 39.44
CA PRO A 15 -34.63 6.51 38.20
C PRO A 15 -35.18 5.61 37.10
N LEU A 16 -35.71 6.21 36.03
CA LEU A 16 -36.08 5.51 34.80
C LEU A 16 -34.81 5.07 34.05
N THR A 17 -34.23 3.93 34.46
CA THR A 17 -33.14 3.28 33.74
C THR A 17 -33.68 2.60 32.48
N GLN A 18 -33.94 3.39 31.44
CA GLN A 18 -34.31 2.86 30.14
C GLN A 18 -33.08 2.23 29.47
N THR A 19 -33.02 0.90 29.49
CA THR A 19 -31.98 0.14 28.79
C THR A 19 -32.12 0.33 27.28
N ALA A 20 -31.00 0.54 26.59
CA ALA A 20 -30.98 0.60 25.13
C ALA A 20 -31.52 -0.71 24.52
N PRO A 21 -32.26 -0.66 23.40
CA PRO A 21 -32.69 -1.86 22.70
C PRO A 21 -31.46 -2.62 22.19
N GLN A 22 -31.48 -3.96 22.32
CA GLN A 22 -30.41 -4.79 21.77
C GLN A 22 -30.44 -4.72 20.24
N THR A 23 -29.31 -4.37 19.63
CA THR A 23 -29.12 -4.54 18.19
C THR A 23 -29.13 -6.02 17.86
N LEU A 24 -30.16 -6.47 17.13
CA LEU A 24 -30.19 -7.83 16.58
C LEU A 24 -28.96 -8.06 15.69
N LEU A 25 -28.17 -9.07 16.07
CA LEU A 25 -27.09 -9.57 15.24
C LEU A 25 -27.71 -10.44 14.15
N ASP A 26 -27.91 -9.87 12.97
CA ASP A 26 -28.38 -10.64 11.81
C ASP A 26 -27.32 -11.67 11.38
N SER A 27 -27.78 -12.85 10.99
CA SER A 27 -26.97 -14.07 10.99
C SER A 27 -26.85 -14.67 9.59
N HIS A 28 -25.61 -14.89 9.14
CA HIS A 28 -25.26 -15.76 8.01
C HIS A 28 -25.97 -15.47 6.67
N ILE A 29 -25.39 -14.57 5.87
CA ILE A 29 -25.51 -14.67 4.41
C ILE A 29 -24.65 -15.85 3.96
N THR A 30 -25.26 -17.03 3.86
CA THR A 30 -24.66 -18.22 3.25
C THR A 30 -24.93 -18.18 1.75
N TYR A 31 -23.89 -18.07 0.93
CA TYR A 31 -24.04 -18.19 -0.53
C TYR A 31 -24.16 -19.67 -0.91
N GLU A 32 -25.41 -20.12 -1.03
CA GLU A 32 -25.78 -21.49 -1.38
C GLU A 32 -25.59 -21.73 -2.89
N TYR A 33 -24.47 -22.37 -3.26
CA TYR A 33 -24.24 -22.84 -4.63
C TYR A 33 -25.07 -24.11 -4.89
N GLY A 34 -26.32 -23.94 -5.32
CA GLY A 34 -27.19 -25.02 -5.77
C GLY A 34 -26.63 -25.73 -7.00
N THR A 35 -26.51 -27.06 -6.93
CA THR A 35 -26.07 -27.91 -8.05
C THR A 35 -27.26 -28.53 -8.77
N ASP A 36 -27.83 -27.82 -9.75
CA ASP A 36 -28.84 -28.39 -10.65
C ASP A 36 -28.19 -28.77 -11.99
N ASN A 37 -28.12 -30.08 -12.25
CA ASN A 37 -27.77 -30.62 -13.56
C ASN A 37 -28.99 -30.59 -14.47
N PHE A 38 -28.92 -29.83 -15.57
CA PHE A 38 -29.64 -30.21 -16.78
C PHE A 38 -28.82 -29.85 -18.02
N GLU A 39 -28.74 -30.79 -18.95
CA GLU A 39 -28.02 -30.63 -20.20
C GLU A 39 -28.87 -29.83 -21.20
N GLU A 40 -28.26 -28.90 -21.93
CA GLU A 40 -28.06 -29.17 -23.36
C GLU A 40 -26.98 -28.29 -24.00
N THR A 41 -26.29 -28.92 -24.95
CA THR A 41 -25.27 -28.37 -25.85
C THR A 41 -25.65 -27.03 -26.50
N LYS A 42 -24.64 -26.14 -26.70
CA LYS A 42 -24.06 -25.81 -28.04
C LYS A 42 -23.43 -24.42 -28.11
N PHE A 43 -22.11 -24.34 -27.90
CA PHE A 43 -21.26 -23.48 -28.72
C PHE A 43 -19.89 -24.12 -28.92
N SER A 44 -19.43 -24.15 -30.18
CA SER A 44 -18.16 -24.75 -30.61
C SER A 44 -16.96 -24.00 -29.99
N GLN A 45 -15.87 -24.64 -29.58
CA GLN A 45 -14.87 -25.26 -30.47
C GLN A 45 -14.47 -24.35 -31.64
N ASP A 46 -13.59 -23.35 -31.40
CA ASP A 46 -12.91 -22.59 -32.46
C ASP A 46 -11.59 -21.93 -31.97
N TYR A 47 -10.88 -22.57 -31.03
CA TYR A 47 -9.51 -22.20 -30.63
C TYR A 47 -8.72 -23.46 -30.25
N GLU A 48 -8.00 -24.00 -31.24
CA GLU A 48 -6.78 -24.84 -31.20
C GLU A 48 -6.76 -25.78 -32.43
N ASP A 49 -6.34 -25.28 -33.59
CA ASP A 49 -5.67 -26.13 -34.59
C ASP A 49 -4.99 -25.32 -35.73
N LYS A 50 -3.66 -25.45 -35.83
CA LYS A 50 -2.77 -25.29 -37.02
C LYS A 50 -1.36 -24.84 -36.60
N TYR A 51 -0.39 -25.76 -36.60
CA TYR A 51 0.94 -25.58 -37.22
C TYR A 51 1.77 -26.87 -37.16
N LEU A 52 1.53 -27.82 -38.08
CA LEU A 52 2.53 -28.85 -38.39
C LEU A 52 2.37 -29.42 -39.82
N HIS A 53 3.49 -29.80 -40.44
CA HIS A 53 3.64 -30.35 -41.80
C HIS A 53 3.19 -29.43 -42.98
N GLY A 54 4.03 -29.06 -43.95
CA GLY A 54 5.49 -29.21 -44.14
C GLY A 54 5.89 -29.85 -45.48
N LYS A 55 7.10 -29.52 -45.99
CA LYS A 55 7.92 -30.30 -46.95
C LYS A 55 9.27 -29.62 -47.23
N ASN A 56 10.25 -30.40 -47.66
CA ASN A 56 11.61 -29.94 -48.05
C ASN A 56 11.74 -29.82 -49.57
N MET A 57 12.47 -28.81 -50.04
CA MET A 57 13.31 -28.88 -51.26
C MET A 57 14.65 -28.17 -50.99
N LYS A 58 15.67 -28.41 -51.82
CA LYS A 58 17.08 -27.99 -51.60
C LYS A 58 17.54 -26.93 -52.61
N GLU A 59 18.78 -26.47 -52.42
CA GLU A 59 19.51 -25.41 -53.15
C GLU A 59 19.15 -23.97 -52.73
N LYS A 60 20.10 -23.03 -52.62
CA LYS A 60 21.58 -23.11 -52.75
C LYS A 60 22.28 -22.08 -51.85
N GLU A 61 23.60 -22.20 -51.71
CA GLU A 61 24.43 -21.34 -50.84
C GLU A 61 24.60 -19.92 -51.39
N THR A 62 24.69 -18.92 -50.51
CA THR A 62 25.88 -18.07 -50.32
C THR A 62 25.70 -17.19 -49.09
N MET A 63 26.71 -17.14 -48.21
CA MET A 63 26.75 -16.24 -47.06
C MET A 63 27.50 -14.96 -47.44
N VAL A 64 26.90 -13.79 -47.23
CA VAL A 64 27.55 -12.49 -47.48
C VAL A 64 27.54 -11.67 -46.19
N ILE A 65 28.73 -11.37 -45.69
CA ILE A 65 28.97 -10.49 -44.54
C ILE A 65 29.18 -9.07 -45.07
N PRO A 66 28.47 -8.04 -44.56
CA PRO A 66 28.78 -6.65 -44.89
C PRO A 66 30.06 -6.19 -44.16
N ASP A 67 31.09 -5.80 -44.91
CA ASP A 67 32.38 -5.36 -44.36
C ASP A 67 32.33 -3.99 -43.68
N GLU A 68 33.17 -3.79 -42.65
CA GLU A 68 33.46 -2.47 -42.12
C GLU A 68 34.33 -1.63 -43.08
N LYS A 69 33.71 -0.69 -43.82
CA LYS A 69 34.15 0.73 -43.88
C LYS A 69 33.35 1.58 -44.89
N SER A 70 33.33 2.88 -44.59
CA SER A 70 32.60 3.98 -45.27
C SER A 70 31.17 4.14 -44.74
N LEU A 71 30.74 5.33 -44.29
CA LEU A 71 31.31 6.67 -44.48
C LEU A 71 31.77 7.34 -43.18
N GLN A 72 32.81 8.16 -43.27
CA GLN A 72 33.20 9.11 -42.21
C GLN A 72 32.58 10.47 -42.52
N LEU A 73 31.95 11.12 -41.52
CA LEU A 73 31.62 12.54 -41.61
C LEU A 73 31.93 13.25 -40.29
N GLN A 74 33.02 14.00 -40.33
CA GLN A 74 33.36 15.20 -39.54
C GLN A 74 32.84 15.27 -38.09
N LYS A 75 33.77 15.01 -37.16
CA LYS A 75 33.67 15.38 -35.75
C LYS A 75 34.38 16.72 -35.57
N ASP A 76 33.66 17.77 -35.16
CA ASP A 76 34.16 18.89 -34.33
C ASP A 76 33.04 19.89 -34.00
N GLU A 77 32.35 19.68 -32.87
CA GLU A 77 31.77 20.78 -32.08
C GLU A 77 31.56 20.33 -30.62
N VAL A 78 32.00 21.15 -29.66
CA VAL A 78 31.87 20.83 -28.22
C VAL A 78 30.58 21.41 -27.68
N VAL A 79 29.47 20.71 -27.94
CA VAL A 79 28.18 21.00 -27.30
C VAL A 79 28.29 20.64 -25.81
N PRO A 80 28.04 21.56 -24.86
CA PRO A 80 27.96 21.22 -23.45
C PRO A 80 26.79 20.26 -23.21
N SER A 81 27.08 19.01 -22.89
CA SER A 81 26.05 18.03 -22.59
C SER A 81 25.25 18.47 -21.36
N LEU A 82 23.95 18.77 -21.56
CA LEU A 82 23.02 18.86 -20.44
C LEU A 82 23.15 17.59 -19.58
N PRO A 83 23.05 17.69 -18.24
CA PRO A 83 23.15 16.52 -17.38
C PRO A 83 22.06 15.52 -17.79
N THR A 84 22.48 14.34 -18.24
CA THR A 84 21.59 13.24 -18.61
C THR A 84 20.91 12.71 -17.36
N LYS A 85 19.80 13.35 -16.98
CA LYS A 85 18.85 12.83 -16.00
C LYS A 85 18.45 11.44 -16.50
N LYS A 86 18.81 10.39 -15.76
CA LYS A 86 18.34 9.03 -16.03
C LYS A 86 16.85 8.97 -15.72
N GLU A 87 16.03 9.24 -16.72
CA GLU A 87 14.60 9.03 -16.64
C GLU A 87 14.26 7.59 -17.07
N ASN A 88 13.75 6.83 -16.09
CA ASN A 88 12.71 5.84 -16.27
C ASN A 88 13.09 4.52 -16.98
N ASP A 89 13.92 3.70 -16.31
CA ASP A 89 13.72 2.24 -16.30
C ASP A 89 12.71 1.80 -15.20
N GLU A 90 12.38 2.68 -14.26
CA GLU A 90 11.34 2.45 -13.25
C GLU A 90 9.94 2.65 -13.84
N MET A 91 9.08 1.63 -13.68
CA MET A 91 7.66 1.72 -13.98
C MET A 91 7.02 2.79 -13.07
N PRO A 92 6.23 3.75 -13.59
CA PRO A 92 5.62 4.77 -12.76
C PRO A 92 4.65 4.13 -11.76
N THR A 93 4.80 4.46 -10.48
CA THR A 93 4.02 3.90 -9.35
C THR A 93 2.51 3.92 -9.59
N CYS A 94 1.97 4.95 -10.26
CA CYS A 94 0.55 5.08 -10.57
C CYS A 94 0.05 4.22 -11.75
N LEU A 95 0.89 3.35 -12.32
CA LEU A 95 0.49 2.26 -13.23
C LEU A 95 0.42 0.91 -12.48
N LEU A 96 1.26 0.74 -11.46
CA LEU A 96 1.29 -0.43 -10.58
C LEU A 96 0.23 -0.34 -9.46
N CYS A 97 0.02 0.88 -8.96
CA CYS A 97 -0.87 1.23 -7.86
C CYS A 97 -1.90 2.28 -8.31
N VAL A 98 -3.01 2.42 -7.59
CA VAL A 98 -4.00 3.47 -7.87
C VAL A 98 -3.60 4.77 -7.16
N CYS A 99 -3.50 5.88 -7.89
CA CYS A 99 -3.22 7.20 -7.34
C CYS A 99 -4.45 8.12 -7.44
N LEU A 100 -4.94 8.64 -6.32
CA LEU A 100 -6.12 9.51 -6.26
C LEU A 100 -5.96 10.60 -5.20
N SER A 101 -6.03 11.88 -5.60
CA SER A 101 -6.12 13.04 -4.70
C SER A 101 -5.08 13.07 -3.56
N GLY A 102 -3.81 12.79 -3.87
CA GLY A 102 -2.72 12.73 -2.89
C GLY A 102 -2.67 11.44 -2.05
N SER A 103 -3.47 10.42 -2.41
CA SER A 103 -3.42 9.07 -1.85
C SER A 103 -2.86 8.08 -2.87
N VAL A 104 -2.04 7.13 -2.41
CA VAL A 104 -1.53 6.00 -3.20
C VAL A 104 -2.00 4.69 -2.59
N TYR A 105 -2.63 3.85 -3.39
CA TYR A 105 -3.19 2.55 -3.01
C TYR A 105 -2.46 1.42 -3.75
N CYS A 106 -1.52 0.79 -3.06
CA CYS A 106 -0.75 -0.37 -3.49
C CYS A 106 -1.16 -1.59 -2.65
N GLU A 107 -2.42 -2.02 -2.71
CA GLU A 107 -2.89 -3.20 -1.95
C GLU A 107 -2.77 -4.47 -2.80
N GLU A 108 -2.22 -5.55 -2.24
CA GLU A 108 -2.09 -6.88 -2.87
C GLU A 108 -1.34 -6.89 -4.24
N VAL A 109 -0.42 -5.93 -4.47
CA VAL A 109 0.35 -5.78 -5.72
C VAL A 109 1.73 -6.47 -5.67
N ASP A 110 1.94 -7.35 -4.69
CA ASP A 110 3.11 -8.23 -4.57
C ASP A 110 4.48 -7.54 -4.40
N ILE A 111 4.52 -6.22 -4.19
CA ILE A 111 5.75 -5.41 -4.04
C ILE A 111 6.58 -5.80 -2.80
N ASP A 112 7.90 -5.76 -2.92
CA ASP A 112 8.86 -6.09 -1.83
C ASP A 112 9.64 -4.87 -1.29
N ALA A 113 9.44 -3.70 -1.89
CA ALA A 113 9.92 -2.39 -1.46
C ALA A 113 8.84 -1.31 -1.67
N VAL A 114 9.03 -0.12 -1.08
CA VAL A 114 8.17 1.04 -1.35
C VAL A 114 8.53 1.63 -2.73
N PRO A 115 7.59 1.72 -3.69
CA PRO A 115 7.86 2.27 -5.01
C PRO A 115 7.96 3.81 -5.01
N PRO A 116 8.57 4.45 -6.02
CA PRO A 116 8.78 5.90 -6.06
C PRO A 116 7.45 6.70 -6.00
N LEU A 117 7.15 7.26 -4.82
CA LEU A 117 5.88 7.96 -4.59
C LEU A 117 5.83 9.34 -5.30
N PRO A 118 4.66 9.82 -5.74
CA PRO A 118 4.45 11.23 -6.07
C PRO A 118 4.78 12.13 -4.86
N LYS A 119 5.49 13.25 -5.06
CA LYS A 119 6.01 14.11 -3.96
C LYS A 119 4.93 14.77 -3.12
N GLU A 120 3.75 14.92 -3.71
CA GLU A 120 2.54 15.50 -3.14
C GLU A 120 1.70 14.47 -2.38
N SER A 121 2.18 13.22 -2.23
CA SER A 121 1.49 12.16 -1.49
C SER A 121 1.37 12.49 -0.01
N ALA A 122 0.13 12.46 0.49
CA ALA A 122 -0.21 12.61 1.90
C ALA A 122 -0.61 11.28 2.56
N TYR A 123 -1.00 10.26 1.78
CA TYR A 123 -1.45 8.96 2.28
C TYR A 123 -0.88 7.82 1.41
N LEU A 124 -0.29 6.80 2.04
CA LEU A 124 0.09 5.55 1.37
C LEU A 124 -0.58 4.36 2.08
N TYR A 125 -1.25 3.53 1.29
CA TYR A 125 -1.83 2.25 1.70
C TYR A 125 -1.12 1.15 0.90
N ALA A 126 -0.16 0.47 1.52
CA ALA A 126 0.69 -0.56 0.92
C ALA A 126 0.47 -1.93 1.58
N ARG A 127 -0.81 -2.30 1.74
CA ARG A 127 -1.28 -3.42 2.56
C ARG A 127 -1.16 -4.76 1.82
N PHE A 128 -0.90 -5.83 2.57
CA PHE A 128 -0.83 -7.22 2.08
C PHE A 128 0.20 -7.45 0.96
N ASN A 129 1.39 -6.87 1.12
CA ASN A 129 2.51 -7.05 0.19
C ASN A 129 3.69 -7.79 0.84
N LYS A 130 4.82 -7.88 0.12
CA LYS A 130 6.00 -8.66 0.48
C LYS A 130 7.12 -7.80 1.07
N ILE A 131 6.83 -6.56 1.48
CA ILE A 131 7.82 -5.60 1.98
C ILE A 131 8.46 -6.11 3.28
N LYS A 132 9.80 -6.12 3.33
CA LYS A 132 10.58 -6.68 4.46
C LYS A 132 11.30 -5.65 5.32
N LYS A 133 11.61 -4.48 4.78
CA LYS A 133 12.36 -3.42 5.45
C LYS A 133 11.85 -2.05 5.03
N LEU A 134 11.97 -1.07 5.93
CA LEU A 134 11.75 0.34 5.61
C LEU A 134 12.98 1.17 5.99
N THR A 135 13.38 2.08 5.10
CA THR A 135 14.60 2.90 5.23
C THR A 135 14.32 4.39 5.13
N ALA A 136 15.27 5.23 5.53
CA ALA A 136 15.17 6.68 5.37
C ALA A 136 15.20 7.17 3.90
N LYS A 137 15.45 6.29 2.92
CA LYS A 137 15.39 6.61 1.49
C LYS A 137 13.96 6.59 0.96
N ASP A 138 13.19 5.59 1.37
CA ASP A 138 11.83 5.26 0.92
C ASP A 138 10.87 6.47 1.03
N PHE A 139 11.12 7.33 2.03
CA PHE A 139 10.34 8.53 2.31
C PHE A 139 11.18 9.83 2.28
N ALA A 140 12.37 9.80 1.66
CA ALA A 140 13.36 10.88 1.74
C ALA A 140 12.83 12.24 1.29
N ASP A 141 12.00 12.27 0.26
CA ASP A 141 11.48 13.49 -0.36
C ASP A 141 9.95 13.61 -0.22
N MET A 142 9.38 13.00 0.83
CA MET A 142 7.93 12.88 1.06
C MET A 142 7.45 13.64 2.32
N PRO A 143 7.72 14.95 2.47
CA PRO A 143 7.43 15.69 3.71
C PRO A 143 5.93 15.84 4.02
N ASN A 144 5.07 15.58 3.03
CA ASN A 144 3.63 15.76 3.11
C ASN A 144 2.88 14.54 3.68
N LEU A 145 3.55 13.41 3.89
CA LEU A 145 2.93 12.17 4.39
C LEU A 145 2.34 12.34 5.80
N ARG A 146 1.04 12.05 5.91
CA ARG A 146 0.24 12.10 7.15
C ARG A 146 -0.20 10.71 7.63
N ARG A 147 -0.45 9.76 6.71
CA ARG A 147 -0.75 8.36 7.02
C ARG A 147 0.13 7.39 6.23
N LEU A 148 0.63 6.36 6.92
CA LEU A 148 1.27 5.19 6.34
C LEU A 148 0.58 3.92 6.85
N ASP A 149 0.11 3.06 5.95
CA ASP A 149 -0.42 1.74 6.29
C ASP A 149 0.32 0.61 5.55
N PHE A 150 1.02 -0.22 6.32
CA PHE A 150 1.75 -1.41 5.87
C PHE A 150 1.20 -2.70 6.51
N THR A 151 -0.11 -2.75 6.83
CA THR A 151 -0.77 -3.95 7.38
C THR A 151 -0.45 -5.21 6.56
N GLY A 152 -0.15 -6.33 7.23
CA GLY A 152 -0.03 -7.63 6.58
C GLY A 152 1.19 -7.77 5.67
N ASN A 153 2.30 -7.12 6.02
CA ASN A 153 3.57 -7.22 5.29
C ASN A 153 4.58 -8.12 6.03
N LEU A 154 5.78 -8.26 5.48
CA LEU A 154 6.85 -9.09 6.01
C LEU A 154 7.89 -8.30 6.81
N ILE A 155 7.57 -7.09 7.29
CA ILE A 155 8.57 -6.13 7.79
C ILE A 155 9.21 -6.66 9.08
N GLU A 156 10.51 -6.94 9.01
CA GLU A 156 11.34 -7.42 10.13
C GLU A 156 12.14 -6.30 10.82
N ASP A 157 12.54 -5.28 10.04
CA ASP A 157 13.40 -4.19 10.50
C ASP A 157 13.02 -2.84 9.88
N ILE A 158 13.22 -1.77 10.64
CA ILE A 158 12.97 -0.39 10.23
C ILE A 158 14.13 0.45 10.78
N GLU A 159 14.78 1.26 9.94
CA GLU A 159 15.87 2.13 10.40
C GLU A 159 15.35 3.15 11.42
N ASP A 160 16.13 3.45 12.46
CA ASP A 160 15.80 4.48 13.45
C ASP A 160 15.67 5.90 12.82
N SER A 161 16.12 6.07 11.57
CA SER A 161 16.00 7.27 10.74
C SER A 161 14.79 7.29 9.79
N THR A 162 14.08 6.19 9.58
CA THR A 162 13.06 6.02 8.51
C THR A 162 12.04 7.16 8.46
N PHE A 163 11.38 7.43 9.59
CA PHE A 163 10.32 8.46 9.67
C PHE A 163 10.85 9.84 10.12
N SER A 164 12.17 10.04 10.16
CA SER A 164 12.79 11.22 10.78
C SER A 164 12.47 12.55 10.07
N LYS A 165 12.22 12.51 8.76
CA LYS A 165 11.80 13.65 7.94
C LYS A 165 10.29 13.90 7.94
N LEU A 166 9.48 12.93 8.39
CA LEU A 166 8.02 12.96 8.26
C LEU A 166 7.39 13.77 9.39
N SER A 167 7.63 15.08 9.37
CA SER A 167 7.20 16.06 10.38
C SER A 167 5.68 16.27 10.42
N LEU A 168 4.94 15.71 9.46
CA LEU A 168 3.48 15.72 9.37
C LEU A 168 2.84 14.33 9.58
N LEU A 169 3.61 13.27 9.88
CA LEU A 169 3.05 11.94 10.07
C LEU A 169 2.24 11.87 11.38
N GLU A 170 0.94 11.63 11.23
CA GLU A 170 -0.03 11.53 12.32
C GLU A 170 -0.38 10.06 12.59
N GLU A 171 -0.45 9.22 11.55
CA GLU A 171 -0.92 7.84 11.66
C GLU A 171 0.05 6.83 11.00
N LEU A 172 0.39 5.77 11.73
CA LEU A 172 1.28 4.70 11.27
C LEU A 172 0.71 3.32 11.66
N THR A 173 0.31 2.53 10.66
CA THR A 173 -0.06 1.12 10.83
C THR A 173 1.05 0.22 10.32
N LEU A 174 1.57 -0.61 11.22
CA LEU A 174 2.55 -1.67 11.02
C LEU A 174 1.98 -3.00 11.53
N ALA A 175 0.65 -3.16 11.54
CA ALA A 175 0.00 -4.35 12.06
C ALA A 175 0.34 -5.60 11.23
N GLU A 176 0.34 -6.78 11.84
CA GLU A 176 0.52 -8.07 11.15
C GLU A 176 1.81 -8.10 10.33
N ASN A 177 2.92 -7.82 11.04
CA ASN A 177 4.28 -7.77 10.52
C ASN A 177 5.22 -8.55 11.46
N GLN A 178 6.54 -8.51 11.23
CA GLN A 178 7.52 -9.37 11.90
C GLN A 178 8.45 -8.61 12.87
N LEU A 179 8.14 -7.36 13.19
CA LEU A 179 9.02 -6.46 13.95
C LEU A 179 9.38 -7.02 15.33
N LEU A 180 10.68 -7.04 15.65
CA LEU A 180 11.19 -7.40 16.98
C LEU A 180 11.24 -6.22 17.97
N ARG A 181 11.19 -5.01 17.44
CA ARG A 181 11.39 -3.72 18.12
C ARG A 181 10.57 -2.64 17.41
N LEU A 182 10.19 -1.57 18.12
CA LEU A 182 9.67 -0.36 17.46
C LEU A 182 10.82 0.51 16.91
N PRO A 183 10.60 1.21 15.78
CA PRO A 183 11.49 2.28 15.31
C PRO A 183 11.36 3.54 16.18
N VAL A 184 12.13 4.58 15.87
CA VAL A 184 11.95 5.91 16.46
C VAL A 184 10.80 6.61 15.75
N LEU A 185 9.80 7.04 16.51
CA LEU A 185 8.55 7.61 16.02
C LEU A 185 8.66 9.13 15.84
N PRO A 186 7.98 9.73 14.85
CA PRO A 186 7.92 11.18 14.69
C PRO A 186 7.04 11.82 15.77
N PRO A 187 7.34 13.08 16.20
CA PRO A 187 6.71 13.69 17.37
C PRO A 187 5.25 14.12 17.18
N LYS A 188 4.71 14.05 15.96
CA LYS A 188 3.29 14.31 15.65
C LYS A 188 2.42 13.06 15.60
N LEU A 189 3.00 11.87 15.80
CA LEU A 189 2.26 10.62 15.65
C LEU A 189 1.20 10.48 16.76
N THR A 190 -0.07 10.52 16.37
CA THR A 190 -1.23 10.36 17.26
C THR A 190 -1.74 8.91 17.29
N LEU A 191 -1.52 8.15 16.22
CA LEU A 191 -1.92 6.75 16.10
C LEU A 191 -0.75 5.87 15.66
N LEU A 192 -0.42 4.88 16.50
CA LEU A 192 0.46 3.76 16.14
C LEU A 192 -0.29 2.44 16.31
N ASN A 193 -0.46 1.68 15.24
CA ASN A 193 -0.95 0.31 15.31
C ASN A 193 0.18 -0.67 14.95
N ALA A 194 0.76 -1.34 15.95
CA ALA A 194 1.78 -2.37 15.79
C ALA A 194 1.29 -3.76 16.28
N LYS A 195 -0.03 -4.00 16.27
CA LYS A 195 -0.63 -5.28 16.71
C LYS A 195 -0.09 -6.46 15.88
N HIS A 196 -0.10 -7.66 16.47
CA HIS A 196 0.33 -8.91 15.81
C HIS A 196 1.76 -8.84 15.24
N ASN A 197 2.69 -8.23 15.98
CA ASN A 197 4.13 -8.24 15.71
C ASN A 197 4.89 -9.10 16.74
N LYS A 198 6.19 -9.27 16.53
CA LYS A 198 7.11 -10.06 17.38
C LYS A 198 7.84 -9.19 18.43
N ILE A 199 7.27 -8.04 18.79
CA ILE A 199 7.93 -7.00 19.61
C ILE A 199 8.15 -7.50 21.03
N LYS A 200 9.42 -7.53 21.47
CA LYS A 200 9.82 -7.99 22.81
C LYS A 200 10.22 -6.86 23.77
N SER A 201 10.57 -5.69 23.24
CA SER A 201 10.96 -4.53 24.03
C SER A 201 10.75 -3.23 23.25
N ILE A 202 10.69 -2.13 23.99
CA ILE A 202 10.57 -0.76 23.48
C ILE A 202 11.81 0.00 23.96
N LYS A 203 12.49 0.73 23.06
CA LYS A 203 13.67 1.53 23.45
C LYS A 203 13.20 2.80 24.18
N ALA A 204 14.00 3.30 25.13
CA ALA A 204 13.70 4.57 25.81
C ALA A 204 13.57 5.76 24.85
N ASN A 205 14.26 5.72 23.70
CA ASN A 205 14.19 6.75 22.65
C ASN A 205 13.16 6.46 21.54
N THR A 206 12.27 5.47 21.68
CA THR A 206 11.23 5.17 20.68
C THR A 206 10.29 6.35 20.48
N PHE A 207 9.93 7.08 21.54
CA PHE A 207 9.03 8.23 21.47
C PHE A 207 9.82 9.53 21.50
N LYS A 208 9.77 10.32 20.41
CA LYS A 208 10.31 11.68 20.42
C LYS A 208 9.33 12.64 21.10
N VAL A 209 9.73 13.18 22.25
CA VAL A 209 9.02 14.30 22.87
C VAL A 209 9.13 15.53 21.97
N SER A 210 8.01 16.16 21.64
CA SER A 210 8.00 17.51 21.08
C SER A 210 8.48 18.51 22.14
N THR A 211 9.65 19.12 21.94
CA THR A 211 10.04 20.29 22.72
C THR A 211 9.04 21.43 22.47
N PRO A 212 8.57 22.12 23.51
CA PRO A 212 7.64 23.25 23.37
C PRO A 212 8.31 24.48 22.73
#